data_AF-A0A536UUA6-F1
#
_entry.id   AF-A0A536UUA6-F1
#
_cell.length_a   1.000
_cell.length_b   1.000
_cell.length_c   1.000
_cell.angle_alpha   90.00
_cell.angle_beta   90.00
_cell.angle_gamma   90.00
#
_symmetry.space_group_name_H-M   'P 1'
#
loop_
_entity.id
_entity.type
_entity.pdbx_description
1 polymer ?
#
loop_
_entity_poly.entity_id
_entity_poly.type
_entity_poly.pdbx_seq_one_letter_code
_entity_poly.pdbx_strand_id
1 'polypeptide(L)'
;SGVHQTPVLGQPAVVSPAKRTAITQRVLQACDAIDGLMDGQITNPRACVFNIDSMGPAGDNTLTAAELAVAKAMYAGTTSETGQQRYTGAKFGDEADWDPNFADNGGYGPFIGHFVYGVLSPPFDWRRDINFSTVYDQAKAAL
;
A
#
# COMPACT_ATOMS: atom_id res chain seq x y z
N SER A 1 4.40 -3.90 -17.04
CA SER A 1 3.20 -3.08 -17.30
C SER A 1 2.14 -3.46 -16.29
N GLY A 2 2.15 -2.82 -15.12
CA GLY A 2 1.11 -3.01 -14.10
C GLY A 2 -0.03 -2.05 -14.40
N VAL A 3 -1.26 -2.54 -14.44
CA VAL A 3 -2.44 -1.68 -14.59
C VAL A 3 -2.50 -0.78 -13.35
N HIS A 4 -2.44 0.53 -13.52
CA HIS A 4 -2.66 1.47 -12.44
C HIS A 4 -4.10 1.29 -11.96
N GLN A 5 -4.30 0.67 -10.80
CA GLN A 5 -5.63 0.40 -10.29
C GLN A 5 -6.12 1.62 -9.53
N THR A 6 -6.98 2.41 -10.18
CA THR A 6 -7.64 3.54 -9.54
C THR A 6 -8.77 3.00 -8.66
N PRO A 7 -8.75 3.20 -7.32
CA PRO A 7 -9.89 2.87 -6.49
C PRO A 7 -11.09 3.71 -6.93
N VAL A 8 -12.20 3.03 -7.26
CA VAL A 8 -13.45 3.66 -7.66
C VAL A 8 -14.37 3.67 -6.44
N LEU A 9 -14.91 4.84 -6.11
CA LEU A 9 -15.86 5.00 -5.00
C LEU A 9 -17.02 4.00 -5.15
N GLY A 10 -17.26 3.19 -4.12
CA GLY A 10 -18.31 2.17 -4.10
C GLY A 10 -17.91 0.79 -4.62
N GLN A 11 -16.68 0.61 -5.13
CA GLN A 11 -16.13 -0.72 -5.42
C GLN A 11 -15.46 -1.30 -4.17
N PRO A 12 -15.58 -2.62 -3.91
CA PRO A 12 -14.89 -3.27 -2.82
C PRO A 12 -13.36 -3.19 -3.03
N ALA A 13 -12.62 -3.09 -1.92
CA ALA A 13 -11.17 -3.17 -1.96
C ALA A 13 -10.74 -4.48 -2.63
N VAL A 14 -9.73 -4.41 -3.50
CA VAL A 14 -9.23 -5.57 -4.25
C VAL A 14 -8.76 -6.67 -3.31
N VAL A 15 -8.05 -6.30 -2.23
CA VAL A 15 -7.73 -7.20 -1.12
C VAL A 15 -8.73 -6.94 0.01
N SER A 16 -9.64 -7.88 0.23
CA SER A 16 -10.69 -7.75 1.26
C SER A 16 -10.10 -7.73 2.68
N PRO A 17 -10.81 -7.16 3.68
CA PRO A 17 -10.34 -7.17 5.07
C PRO A 17 -9.97 -8.56 5.60
N ALA A 18 -10.77 -9.58 5.26
CA ALA A 18 -10.49 -10.96 5.65
C ALA A 18 -9.17 -11.48 5.05
N LYS A 19 -8.86 -11.12 3.79
CA LYS A 19 -7.58 -11.49 3.16
C LYS A 19 -6.41 -10.70 3.74
N ARG A 20 -6.60 -9.45 4.14
CA ARG A 20 -5.57 -8.68 4.87
C ARG A 20 -5.25 -9.33 6.21
N THR A 21 -6.26 -9.74 6.99
CA THR A 21 -6.07 -10.52 8.21
C THR A 21 -5.31 -11.82 7.96
N ALA A 22 -5.63 -12.54 6.88
CA ALA A 22 -4.91 -13.76 6.52
C ALA A 22 -3.43 -13.50 6.20
N ILE A 23 -3.12 -12.38 5.52
CA ILE A 23 -1.74 -11.96 5.28
C ILE A 23 -1.03 -11.64 6.60
N THR A 24 -1.63 -10.82 7.47
CA THR A 24 -1.06 -10.50 8.79
C THR A 24 -0.75 -11.75 9.60
N GLN A 25 -1.67 -12.72 9.63
CA GLN A 25 -1.45 -13.99 10.33
C GLN A 25 -0.26 -14.77 9.74
N ARG A 26 -0.12 -14.81 8.41
CA ARG A 26 0.99 -15.51 7.75
C ARG A 26 2.33 -14.81 7.99
N VAL A 27 2.31 -13.48 8.02
CA VAL A 27 3.43 -12.63 8.36
C VAL A 27 3.86 -12.84 9.83
N LEU A 28 2.93 -12.84 10.77
CA LEU A 28 3.22 -13.09 12.20
C LEU A 28 3.82 -14.49 12.41
N GLN A 29 3.30 -15.52 11.73
CA GLN A 29 3.88 -16.87 11.78
C GLN A 29 5.34 -16.91 11.33
N ALA A 30 5.75 -16.00 10.43
CA ALA A 30 7.12 -15.92 9.96
C ALA A 30 8.01 -15.02 10.85
N CYS A 31 7.42 -14.03 11.53
CA CYS A 31 8.18 -12.88 12.03
C CYS A 31 8.01 -12.52 13.50
N ASP A 32 6.94 -12.96 14.17
CA ASP A 32 6.64 -12.65 15.59
C ASP A 32 7.83 -13.03 16.49
N ALA A 33 8.25 -14.30 16.42
CA ALA A 33 9.33 -14.84 17.24
C ALA A 33 10.75 -14.30 16.96
N ILE A 34 10.95 -13.41 15.97
CA ILE A 34 12.29 -12.94 15.57
C ILE A 34 12.96 -12.15 16.68
N ASP A 35 12.20 -11.43 17.50
CA ASP A 35 12.73 -10.66 18.63
C ASP A 35 12.87 -11.50 19.92
N GLY A 36 12.51 -12.78 19.88
CA GLY A 36 12.58 -13.71 21.00
C GLY A 36 11.28 -13.87 21.78
N LEU A 37 10.19 -13.19 21.38
CA LEU A 37 8.87 -13.32 22.00
C LEU A 37 7.81 -13.71 20.95
N MET A 38 6.85 -14.55 21.34
CA MET A 38 5.68 -14.87 20.52
C MET A 38 4.45 -14.23 21.16
N ASP A 39 4.23 -12.95 20.91
CA ASP A 39 3.14 -12.17 21.49
C ASP A 39 2.17 -11.58 20.45
N GLY A 40 2.35 -11.96 19.18
CA GLY A 40 1.55 -11.46 18.07
C GLY A 40 1.96 -10.06 17.62
N GLN A 41 3.18 -9.63 17.90
CA GLN A 41 3.71 -8.32 17.50
C GLN A 41 5.00 -8.46 16.69
N ILE A 42 5.27 -7.48 15.83
CA ILE A 42 6.53 -7.41 15.09
C ILE A 42 7.28 -6.17 15.56
N THR A 43 8.15 -6.33 16.55
CA THR A 43 8.90 -5.21 17.15
C THR A 43 9.90 -4.58 16.17
N ASN A 44 10.50 -5.39 15.28
CA ASN A 44 11.41 -4.90 14.25
C ASN A 44 10.99 -5.40 12.86
N PRO A 45 10.07 -4.69 12.17
CA PRO A 45 9.59 -5.09 10.85
C PRO A 45 10.67 -5.16 9.77
N ARG A 46 11.84 -4.53 9.96
CA ARG A 46 12.96 -4.62 9.02
C ARG A 46 13.68 -5.96 9.07
N ALA A 47 13.58 -6.69 10.18
CA ALA A 47 14.14 -8.04 10.31
C ALA A 47 13.19 -9.12 9.76
N CYS A 48 11.91 -8.78 9.58
CA CYS A 48 10.91 -9.69 9.01
C CYS A 48 11.18 -9.92 7.52
N VAL A 49 11.43 -11.18 7.16
CA VAL A 49 11.56 -11.61 5.78
C VAL A 49 10.44 -12.61 5.49
N PHE A 50 9.43 -12.15 4.76
CA PHE A 50 8.28 -12.97 4.38
C PHE A 50 8.11 -12.98 2.86
N ASN A 51 7.83 -14.16 2.29
CA ASN A 51 7.57 -14.32 0.87
C ASN A 51 6.07 -14.37 0.58
N ILE A 52 5.49 -13.23 0.19
CA ILE A 52 4.05 -13.13 -0.13
C ILE A 52 3.62 -14.04 -1.29
N ASP A 53 4.54 -14.46 -2.18
CA ASP A 53 4.21 -15.39 -3.27
C ASP A 53 3.72 -16.75 -2.77
N SER A 54 4.08 -17.16 -1.55
CA SER A 54 3.59 -18.42 -0.97
C SER A 54 2.07 -18.42 -0.74
N MET A 55 1.44 -17.24 -0.69
CA MET A 55 -0.01 -17.10 -0.56
C MET A 55 -0.72 -16.98 -1.92
N GLY A 56 0.05 -16.91 -3.01
CA GLY A 56 -0.46 -16.71 -4.36
C GLY A 56 -0.76 -17.99 -5.12
N PRO A 57 -0.96 -17.89 -6.45
CA PRO A 57 -1.22 -19.05 -7.31
C PRO A 57 -0.12 -20.12 -7.31
N ALA A 58 1.14 -19.71 -7.07
CA ALA A 58 2.28 -20.63 -6.96
C ALA A 58 2.41 -21.29 -5.57
N GLY A 59 1.55 -20.92 -4.63
CA GLY A 59 1.52 -21.45 -3.27
C GLY A 59 0.12 -21.96 -2.91
N ASP A 60 -0.43 -21.48 -1.80
CA ASP A 60 -1.70 -21.99 -1.25
C ASP A 60 -2.97 -21.40 -1.90
N ASN A 61 -2.84 -20.50 -2.87
CA ASN A 61 -3.95 -19.84 -3.58
C ASN A 61 -4.89 -19.01 -2.67
N THR A 62 -4.47 -18.61 -1.47
CA THR A 62 -5.24 -17.69 -0.61
C THR A 62 -5.52 -16.35 -1.31
N LEU A 63 -4.54 -15.85 -2.06
CA LEU A 63 -4.61 -14.67 -2.89
C LEU A 63 -4.67 -15.07 -4.37
N THR A 64 -5.61 -14.48 -5.10
CA THR A 64 -5.61 -14.50 -6.56
C THR A 64 -4.39 -13.76 -7.10
N ALA A 65 -4.06 -13.95 -8.38
CA ALA A 65 -2.98 -13.19 -9.03
C ALA A 65 -3.17 -11.67 -8.93
N ALA A 66 -4.42 -11.18 -9.03
CA ALA A 66 -4.72 -9.75 -8.93
C ALA A 66 -4.50 -9.21 -7.51
N GLU A 67 -4.97 -9.93 -6.50
CA GLU A 67 -4.78 -9.56 -5.08
C GLU A 67 -3.30 -9.63 -4.68
N LEU A 68 -2.57 -10.64 -5.14
CA LEU A 68 -1.14 -10.78 -4.91
C LEU A 68 -0.37 -9.60 -5.53
N ALA A 69 -0.74 -9.18 -6.74
CA ALA A 69 -0.13 -8.02 -7.38
C ALA A 69 -0.36 -6.74 -6.57
N VAL A 70 -1.55 -6.56 -6.00
CA VAL A 70 -1.86 -5.43 -5.10
C VAL A 70 -1.04 -5.51 -3.81
N ALA A 71 -0.97 -6.67 -3.15
CA ALA A 71 -0.18 -6.85 -1.93
C ALA A 71 1.32 -6.53 -2.18
N LYS A 72 1.86 -7.01 -3.31
CA LYS A 72 3.24 -6.68 -3.73
C LYS A 72 3.45 -5.20 -3.95
N ALA A 73 2.49 -4.52 -4.59
CA ALA A 73 2.56 -3.08 -4.80
C ALA A 73 2.54 -2.31 -3.47
N MET A 74 1.70 -2.72 -2.51
CA MET A 74 1.65 -2.12 -1.16
C MET A 74 2.99 -2.23 -0.42
N TYR A 75 3.64 -3.39 -0.44
CA TYR A 75 4.95 -3.58 0.20
C TYR A 75 6.11 -2.91 -0.56
N ALA A 76 6.04 -2.83 -1.89
CA ALA A 76 7.06 -2.13 -2.69
C ALA A 76 6.99 -0.61 -2.51
N GLY A 77 5.77 -0.08 -2.31
CA GLY A 77 5.50 1.34 -2.26
C GLY A 77 5.52 1.99 -3.63
N THR A 78 5.63 3.32 -3.62
CA THR A 78 5.42 4.11 -4.83
C THR A 78 6.73 4.56 -5.45
N THR A 79 6.83 4.30 -6.76
CA THR A 79 7.92 4.77 -7.62
C THR A 79 7.39 5.83 -8.59
N SER A 80 8.29 6.69 -9.09
CA SER A 80 8.01 7.54 -10.24
C SER A 80 7.83 6.69 -11.50
N GLU A 81 7.30 7.30 -12.55
CA GLU A 81 7.18 6.70 -13.87
C GLU A 81 8.55 6.35 -14.48
N THR A 82 9.64 6.94 -13.97
CA THR A 82 11.03 6.62 -14.32
C THR A 82 11.69 5.57 -13.41
N GLY A 83 10.95 5.04 -12.41
CA GLY A 83 11.42 4.02 -11.47
C GLY A 83 12.13 4.55 -10.23
N GLN A 84 12.19 5.86 -10.01
CA GLN A 84 12.77 6.44 -8.80
C GLN A 84 11.84 6.19 -7.61
N GLN A 85 12.35 5.63 -6.51
CA GLN A 85 11.56 5.46 -5.29
C GLN A 85 11.12 6.82 -4.73
N ARG A 86 9.81 7.00 -4.51
CA ARG A 86 9.23 8.22 -3.89
C ARG A 86 8.76 7.98 -2.47
N TYR A 87 8.04 6.87 -2.23
CA TYR A 87 7.56 6.46 -0.91
C TYR A 87 7.87 5.00 -0.68
N THR A 88 8.47 4.66 0.47
CA THR A 88 8.63 3.25 0.84
C THR A 88 7.27 2.60 1.04
N GLY A 89 7.15 1.33 0.67
CA GLY A 89 5.93 0.57 0.94
C GLY A 89 5.72 0.28 2.43
N ALA A 90 4.52 -0.23 2.69
CA ALA A 90 4.09 -0.71 4.00
C ALA A 90 5.06 -1.76 4.55
N LYS A 91 5.12 -1.91 5.87
CA LYS A 91 5.88 -2.98 6.50
C LYS A 91 4.99 -4.19 6.71
N PHE A 92 5.63 -5.36 6.80
CA PHE A 92 4.98 -6.57 7.24
C PHE A 92 4.42 -6.36 8.65
N GLY A 93 3.11 -6.59 8.81
CA GLY A 93 2.35 -6.30 10.03
C GLY A 93 1.41 -5.09 9.90
N ASP A 94 1.60 -4.23 8.90
CA ASP A 94 0.77 -3.03 8.70
C ASP A 94 -0.49 -3.31 7.85
N GLU A 95 -0.85 -4.57 7.57
CA GLU A 95 -1.91 -4.87 6.60
C GLU A 95 -3.30 -4.44 7.07
N ALA A 96 -3.49 -4.20 8.37
CA ALA A 96 -4.69 -3.60 8.91
C ALA A 96 -4.94 -2.18 8.36
N ASP A 97 -3.87 -1.44 8.05
CA ASP A 97 -3.92 -0.03 7.62
C ASP A 97 -4.03 0.14 6.11
N TRP A 98 -4.11 -0.96 5.33
CA TRP A 98 -4.28 -0.90 3.87
C TRP A 98 -5.71 -0.53 3.45
N ASP A 99 -6.47 0.12 4.31
CA ASP A 99 -7.83 0.55 4.00
C ASP A 99 -7.79 1.77 3.06
N PRO A 100 -8.33 1.68 1.84
CA PRO A 100 -8.37 2.84 0.93
C PRO A 100 -9.18 4.01 1.51
N ASN A 101 -10.14 3.76 2.42
CA ASN A 101 -10.85 4.83 3.12
C ASN A 101 -9.92 5.63 4.05
N PHE A 102 -8.84 5.03 4.54
CA PHE A 102 -7.84 5.76 5.32
C PHE A 102 -7.16 6.85 4.47
N ALA A 103 -6.89 6.55 3.20
CA ALA A 103 -6.36 7.54 2.25
C ALA A 103 -7.40 8.59 1.86
N ASP A 104 -8.61 8.16 1.54
CA ASP A 104 -9.69 9.04 1.07
C ASP A 104 -10.26 9.97 2.17
N ASN A 105 -10.13 9.60 3.46
CA ASN A 105 -10.54 10.43 4.59
C ASN A 105 -9.42 11.32 5.15
N GLY A 106 -8.35 11.56 4.38
CA GLY A 106 -7.28 12.49 4.76
C GLY A 106 -6.20 11.92 5.69
N GLY A 107 -6.13 10.59 5.88
CA GLY A 107 -5.14 9.93 6.73
C GLY A 107 -3.69 9.99 6.23
N TYR A 108 -3.46 10.33 4.96
CA TYR A 108 -2.10 10.42 4.36
C TYR A 108 -1.41 11.79 4.53
N GLY A 109 -1.97 12.72 5.30
CA GLY A 109 -1.30 13.97 5.67
C GLY A 109 -1.17 15.01 4.54
N PRO A 110 -0.14 15.88 4.56
CA PRO A 110 -0.06 17.10 3.74
C PRO A 110 -0.13 16.91 2.22
N PHE A 111 0.26 15.73 1.71
CA PHE A 111 0.26 15.43 0.26
C PHE A 111 -1.16 15.33 -0.32
N ILE A 112 -2.05 14.60 0.38
CA ILE A 112 -3.49 14.58 0.07
C ILE A 112 -4.09 15.96 0.37
N GLY A 113 -3.72 16.58 1.49
CA GLY A 113 -4.15 17.92 1.88
C GLY A 113 -3.95 18.96 0.78
N HIS A 114 -2.77 19.01 0.17
CA HIS A 114 -2.43 19.99 -0.87
C HIS A 114 -3.16 19.74 -2.20
N PHE A 115 -3.25 18.50 -2.70
CA PHE A 115 -3.84 18.25 -4.03
C PHE A 115 -5.31 17.86 -4.03
N VAL A 116 -5.78 17.15 -3.00
CA VAL A 116 -7.19 16.74 -2.90
C VAL A 116 -8.04 17.88 -2.34
N TYR A 117 -7.49 18.69 -1.43
CA TYR A 117 -8.24 19.77 -0.77
C TYR A 117 -7.67 21.19 -0.99
N GLY A 118 -6.38 21.33 -1.33
CA GLY A 118 -5.70 22.63 -1.45
C GLY A 118 -5.67 23.20 -2.87
N VAL A 119 -5.82 22.37 -3.90
CA VAL A 119 -6.02 22.81 -5.28
C VAL A 119 -7.53 22.78 -5.57
N LEU A 120 -8.16 23.96 -5.54
CA LEU A 120 -9.54 24.12 -6.02
C LEU A 120 -9.60 23.59 -7.46
N SER A 121 -10.43 22.58 -7.72
CA SER A 121 -10.64 22.07 -9.07
C SER A 121 -12.12 21.94 -9.37
N PRO A 122 -12.58 22.43 -10.55
CA PRO A 122 -11.94 22.27 -11.86
C PRO A 122 -10.86 23.30 -12.24
N PRO A 123 -9.81 22.94 -13.04
CA PRO A 123 -9.78 21.80 -13.97
C PRO A 123 -8.94 20.54 -13.60
N PHE A 124 -8.26 20.45 -12.46
CA PHE A 124 -7.39 19.31 -12.12
C PHE A 124 -8.19 18.15 -11.45
N ASP A 125 -8.11 16.94 -12.01
CA ASP A 125 -8.70 15.73 -11.40
C ASP A 125 -7.59 14.84 -10.85
N TRP A 126 -7.38 14.85 -9.53
CA TRP A 126 -6.29 14.13 -8.90
C TRP A 126 -6.32 12.61 -9.13
N ARG A 127 -7.49 11.99 -9.37
CA ARG A 127 -7.56 10.54 -9.63
C ARG A 127 -7.03 10.19 -11.02
N ARG A 128 -7.08 11.14 -11.95
CA ARG A 128 -6.63 11.00 -13.34
C ARG A 128 -5.25 11.58 -13.58
N ASP A 129 -4.98 12.73 -12.96
CA ASP A 129 -3.89 13.64 -13.35
C ASP A 129 -2.66 13.55 -12.42
N ILE A 130 -2.76 12.86 -11.28
CA ILE A 130 -1.61 12.66 -10.38
C ILE A 130 -0.55 11.76 -11.02
N ASN A 131 0.72 12.13 -10.84
CA ASN A 131 1.86 11.32 -11.23
C ASN A 131 3.04 11.57 -10.27
N PHE A 132 3.98 10.63 -10.23
CA PHE A 132 5.08 10.65 -9.25
C PHE A 132 6.40 11.19 -9.80
N SER A 133 6.42 11.67 -11.05
CA SER A 133 7.58 12.33 -11.67
C SER A 133 7.51 13.85 -11.60
N THR A 134 6.36 14.45 -11.94
CA THR A 134 6.22 15.92 -12.03
C THR A 134 5.34 16.47 -10.92
N VAL A 135 4.14 15.92 -10.73
CA VAL A 135 3.18 16.42 -9.73
C VAL A 135 3.75 16.25 -8.32
N TYR A 136 4.36 15.10 -8.00
CA TYR A 136 5.06 14.89 -6.74
C TYR A 136 6.16 15.94 -6.47
N ASP A 137 7.02 16.21 -7.45
CA ASP A 137 8.16 17.12 -7.27
C ASP A 137 7.69 18.58 -7.11
N GLN A 138 6.65 18.99 -7.84
CA GLN A 138 6.00 20.29 -7.69
C GLN A 138 5.44 20.48 -6.28
N ALA A 139 4.74 19.46 -5.76
CA ALA A 139 4.20 19.48 -4.40
C ALA A 139 5.28 19.64 -3.35
N LYS A 140 6.34 18.83 -3.49
CA LYS A 140 7.44 18.79 -2.53
C LYS A 140 8.18 20.13 -2.48
N ALA A 141 8.29 20.83 -3.61
CA ALA A 141 8.90 22.15 -3.67
C ALA A 141 8.05 23.26 -3.06
N ALA A 142 6.73 23.05 -2.91
CA ALA A 142 5.79 24.02 -2.35
C ALA A 142 5.59 23.90 -0.82
N LEU A 143 6.18 22.87 -0.20
CA LEU A 143 6.16 22.59 1.25
C LEU A 143 7.52 22.95 1.88
#